data_AF-A0A4Z0PLZ9-F1
#
_entry.id   AF-A0A4Z0PLZ9-F1
#
_cell.length_a   1.000
_cell.length_b   1.000
_cell.length_c   1.000
_cell.angle_alpha   90.00
_cell.angle_beta   90.00
_cell.angle_gamma   90.00
#
_symmetry.space_group_name_H-M   'P 1'
#
loop_
_entity.id
_entity.type
_entity.pdbx_description
1 polymer ?
#
loop_
_entity_poly.entity_id
_entity_poly.type
_entity_poly.pdbx_seq_one_letter_code
_entity_poly.pdbx_strand_id
1 'polypeptide(L)'
;MCRLLLLLFALLMPGLPATAQELEMVQNRTFQVKYAVPPLWTVTHQRTDSVEVLRYHSPEDDARLWVGQLRGRHAGLPPARALQRLLRHLGATRHEEHRVSSHGFDFLESTGTCFIGGRELRYDARVTTYQGHVLVMYVYATPAAFTTQAPLLHRVLDSLTPLRSE
;
A
#
# COMPACT_ATOMS: atom_id res chain seq x y z
N MET A 1 30.79 -39.06 -18.38
CA MET A 1 30.08 -37.93 -19.04
C MET A 1 28.68 -37.72 -18.44
N CYS A 2 28.53 -37.67 -17.11
CA CYS A 2 27.22 -37.59 -16.43
C CYS A 2 27.10 -36.42 -15.44
N ARG A 3 28.12 -35.54 -15.36
CA ARG A 3 28.15 -34.39 -14.43
C ARG A 3 27.75 -33.06 -15.08
N LEU A 4 27.85 -32.94 -16.41
CA LEU A 4 27.53 -31.70 -17.12
C LEU A 4 26.01 -31.50 -17.32
N LEU A 5 25.22 -32.58 -17.34
CA LEU A 5 23.77 -32.52 -17.56
C LEU A 5 22.98 -32.10 -16.31
N LEU A 6 23.53 -32.29 -15.10
CA LEU A 6 22.87 -31.88 -13.86
C LEU A 6 22.94 -30.36 -13.60
N LEU A 7 23.94 -29.68 -14.15
CA LEU A 7 24.07 -28.22 -14.03
C LEU A 7 23.13 -27.46 -14.98
N LEU A 8 22.77 -28.04 -16.12
CA LEU A 8 21.84 -27.42 -17.07
C LEU A 8 20.38 -27.49 -16.59
N PHE A 9 20.01 -28.49 -15.78
CA PHE A 9 18.67 -28.59 -15.21
C PHE A 9 18.41 -27.60 -14.06
N ALA A 10 19.46 -27.13 -13.38
CA ALA A 10 19.35 -26.12 -12.33
C ALA A 10 19.09 -24.69 -12.88
N LEU A 11 19.38 -24.45 -14.16
CA LEU A 11 19.17 -23.18 -14.85
C LEU A 11 17.79 -23.06 -15.53
N LEU A 12 16.98 -24.13 -15.46
CA LEU A 12 15.67 -24.25 -16.10
C LEU A 12 14.54 -24.38 -15.07
N MET A 13 14.69 -23.79 -13.89
CA MET A 13 13.54 -23.46 -13.05
C MET A 13 13.01 -22.11 -13.53
N PRO A 14 11.98 -22.06 -14.40
CA PRO A 14 11.25 -20.82 -14.59
C PRO A 14 10.79 -20.38 -13.19
N GLY A 15 11.22 -19.19 -12.77
CA GLY A 15 10.71 -18.59 -11.54
C GLY A 15 9.20 -18.70 -11.60
N LEU A 16 8.62 -19.41 -10.63
CA LEU A 16 7.18 -19.60 -10.54
C LEU A 16 6.54 -18.22 -10.79
N PRO A 17 5.60 -18.11 -11.76
CA PRO A 17 4.84 -16.88 -11.87
C PRO A 17 4.28 -16.62 -10.48
N ALA A 18 4.44 -15.40 -9.96
CA ALA A 18 3.89 -15.01 -8.67
C ALA A 18 2.42 -15.44 -8.67
N THR A 19 2.18 -16.60 -8.05
CA THR A 19 0.89 -17.26 -8.02
C THR A 19 -0.04 -16.23 -7.43
N ALA A 20 -1.16 -15.95 -8.11
CA ALA A 20 -2.10 -14.91 -7.75
C ALA A 20 -2.42 -15.01 -6.26
N GLN A 21 -1.67 -14.26 -5.45
CA GLN A 21 -1.69 -14.44 -4.01
C GLN A 21 -3.11 -14.14 -3.58
N GLU A 22 -3.70 -15.09 -2.85
CA GLU A 22 -5.04 -14.94 -2.30
C GLU A 22 -5.00 -13.79 -1.29
N LEU A 23 -5.98 -12.90 -1.38
CA LEU A 23 -6.08 -11.76 -0.48
C LEU A 23 -7.21 -12.03 0.52
N GLU A 24 -6.96 -11.69 1.77
CA GLU A 24 -7.95 -11.76 2.83
C GLU A 24 -8.64 -10.40 2.98
N MET A 25 -9.98 -10.41 3.06
CA MET A 25 -10.76 -9.21 3.29
C MET A 25 -10.75 -8.79 4.76
N VAL A 26 -10.17 -7.64 5.05
CA VAL A 26 -10.20 -6.98 6.35
C VAL A 26 -11.34 -5.96 6.38
N GLN A 27 -12.14 -6.00 7.45
CA GLN A 27 -13.13 -4.97 7.75
C GLN A 27 -12.63 -4.07 8.87
N ASN A 28 -12.48 -2.78 8.60
CA ASN A 28 -12.12 -1.79 9.60
C ASN A 28 -13.35 -0.93 9.93
N ARG A 29 -14.02 -1.27 11.02
CA ARG A 29 -15.21 -0.54 11.51
C ARG A 29 -14.88 0.86 12.03
N THR A 30 -13.65 1.11 12.46
CA THR A 30 -13.24 2.46 12.90
C THR A 30 -13.17 3.42 11.71
N PHE A 31 -12.65 2.95 10.57
CA PHE A 31 -12.53 3.74 9.35
C PHE A 31 -13.75 3.61 8.43
N GLN A 32 -14.71 2.74 8.77
CA GLN A 32 -15.90 2.41 7.97
C GLN A 32 -15.54 1.96 6.53
N VAL A 33 -14.50 1.13 6.41
CA VAL A 33 -14.02 0.59 5.13
C VAL A 33 -13.73 -0.90 5.24
N LYS A 34 -13.67 -1.56 4.08
CA LYS A 34 -13.09 -2.89 3.91
C LYS A 34 -12.04 -2.84 2.80
N TYR A 35 -11.00 -3.65 2.94
CA TYR A 35 -9.89 -3.75 2.00
C TYR A 35 -9.27 -5.15 2.12
N ALA A 36 -8.51 -5.55 1.11
CA ALA A 36 -7.89 -6.85 1.00
C ALA A 36 -6.39 -6.74 1.30
N VAL A 37 -5.85 -7.69 2.06
CA VAL A 37 -4.42 -7.76 2.40
C VAL A 37 -3.88 -9.18 2.19
N PRO A 38 -2.58 -9.36 1.92
CA PRO A 38 -2.02 -10.70 1.88
C PRO A 38 -2.05 -11.34 3.29
N PRO A 39 -2.43 -12.63 3.40
CA PRO A 39 -2.76 -13.26 4.69
C PRO A 39 -1.56 -13.41 5.64
N LEU A 40 -0.34 -13.45 5.11
CA LEU A 40 0.88 -13.60 5.91
C LEU A 40 1.48 -12.27 6.38
N TRP A 41 0.85 -11.14 6.03
CA TRP A 41 1.38 -9.84 6.42
C TRP A 41 1.07 -9.54 7.88
N THR A 42 2.09 -9.12 8.63
CA THR A 42 1.94 -8.80 10.06
C THR A 42 1.44 -7.39 10.24
N VAL A 43 0.41 -7.21 11.09
CA VAL A 43 -0.21 -5.90 11.34
C VAL A 43 0.24 -5.31 12.67
N THR A 44 0.50 -4.01 12.66
CA THR A 44 0.70 -3.18 13.85
C THR A 44 -0.27 -2.01 13.82
N HIS A 45 -0.79 -1.64 14.99
CA HIS A 45 -1.72 -0.53 15.13
C HIS A 45 -1.03 0.63 15.86
N GLN A 46 -1.07 1.82 15.25
CA GLN A 46 -0.57 3.03 15.86
C GLN A 46 -1.67 4.09 15.88
N ARG A 47 -1.89 4.69 17.05
CA ARG A 47 -2.85 5.76 17.25
C ARG A 47 -2.19 6.92 17.99
N THR A 48 -2.43 8.12 17.48
CA THR A 48 -1.97 9.39 18.05
C THR A 48 -3.12 10.40 18.01
N ASP A 49 -2.89 11.61 18.52
CA ASP A 49 -3.86 12.70 18.43
C ASP A 49 -4.12 13.15 16.98
N SER A 50 -3.22 12.82 16.05
CA SER A 50 -3.21 13.33 14.67
C SER A 50 -3.52 12.28 13.62
N VAL A 51 -3.32 11.00 13.91
CA VAL A 51 -3.53 9.89 12.97
C VAL A 51 -3.78 8.59 13.72
N GLU A 52 -4.63 7.74 13.14
CA GLU A 52 -4.77 6.33 13.49
C GLU A 52 -4.49 5.51 12.25
N VAL A 53 -3.59 4.54 12.35
CA VAL A 53 -3.05 3.81 11.20
C VAL A 53 -2.77 2.35 11.55
N LEU A 54 -3.20 1.48 10.66
CA LEU A 54 -2.79 0.08 10.60
C LEU A 54 -1.64 -0.04 9.61
N ARG A 55 -0.54 -0.63 10.03
CA ARG A 55 0.64 -0.87 9.22
C ARG A 55 0.86 -2.37 9.07
N TYR A 56 0.88 -2.84 7.84
CA TYR A 56 1.12 -4.22 7.48
C TYR A 56 2.51 -4.37 6.88
N HIS A 57 3.21 -5.46 7.21
CA HIS A 57 4.56 -5.74 6.74
C HIS A 57 4.60 -7.10 6.04
N SER A 58 5.25 -7.16 4.88
CA SER A 58 5.54 -8.44 4.23
C SER A 58 6.50 -9.27 5.09
N PRO A 59 6.40 -10.62 5.08
CA PRO A 59 7.36 -11.50 5.74
C PRO A 59 8.81 -11.24 5.34
N GLU A 60 9.02 -10.80 4.10
CA GLU A 60 10.33 -10.51 3.51
C GLU A 60 10.85 -9.10 3.83
N ASP A 61 10.05 -8.26 4.52
CA ASP A 61 10.30 -6.84 4.83
C ASP A 61 10.71 -5.99 3.61
N ASP A 62 10.22 -6.38 2.44
CA ASP A 62 10.47 -5.73 1.16
C ASP A 62 9.29 -4.88 0.68
N ALA A 63 8.12 -5.03 1.31
CA ALA A 63 6.88 -4.35 1.00
C ALA A 63 6.07 -4.10 2.28
N ARG A 64 5.34 -2.99 2.28
CA ARG A 64 4.55 -2.57 3.43
C ARG A 64 3.32 -1.80 2.96
N LEU A 65 2.24 -1.88 3.74
CA LEU A 65 0.97 -1.20 3.52
C LEU A 65 0.60 -0.38 4.75
N TRP A 66 0.07 0.81 4.52
CA TRP A 66 -0.56 1.64 5.54
C TRP A 66 -1.99 1.89 5.14
N VAL A 67 -2.90 1.73 6.11
CA VAL A 67 -4.28 2.15 6.01
C VAL A 67 -4.59 2.98 7.23
N GLY A 68 -5.01 4.22 7.06
CA GLY A 68 -5.19 5.13 8.18
C GLY A 68 -6.19 6.25 7.94
N GLN A 69 -6.47 6.96 9.02
CA GLN A 69 -7.38 8.08 9.07
C GLN A 69 -6.72 9.23 9.83
N LEU A 70 -6.86 10.45 9.32
CA LEU A 70 -6.41 11.64 10.05
C LEU A 70 -7.35 11.97 11.20
N ARG A 71 -6.78 12.46 12.29
CA ARG A 71 -7.47 12.71 13.57
C ARG A 71 -7.22 14.11 14.10
N GLY A 72 -8.03 14.48 15.09
CA GLY A 72 -7.93 15.75 15.80
C GLY A 72 -7.95 16.93 14.84
N ARG A 73 -7.01 17.85 15.01
CA ARG A 73 -6.86 19.03 14.15
C ARG A 73 -6.61 18.73 12.67
N HIS A 74 -6.27 17.49 12.32
CA HIS A 74 -5.97 17.08 10.94
C HIS A 74 -7.12 16.30 10.28
N ALA A 75 -8.19 15.97 11.02
CA ALA A 75 -9.29 15.14 10.53
C ALA A 75 -9.97 15.71 9.28
N GLY A 76 -10.10 17.04 9.18
CA GLY A 76 -10.73 17.74 8.07
C GLY A 76 -9.76 18.39 7.08
N LEU A 77 -8.50 17.94 7.00
CA LEU A 77 -7.57 18.48 6.00
C LEU A 77 -8.11 18.21 4.59
N PRO A 78 -7.99 19.15 3.64
CA PRO A 78 -8.25 18.83 2.24
C PRO A 78 -7.32 17.71 1.74
N PRO A 79 -7.79 16.76 0.90
CA PRO A 79 -6.99 15.64 0.41
C PRO A 79 -5.62 16.05 -0.15
N ALA A 80 -5.55 17.14 -0.92
CA ALA A 80 -4.28 17.67 -1.44
C ALA A 80 -3.29 18.06 -0.34
N ARG A 81 -3.74 18.67 0.75
CA ARG A 81 -2.88 19.02 1.88
C ARG A 81 -2.45 17.78 2.68
N ALA A 82 -3.35 16.81 2.81
CA ALA A 82 -3.03 15.54 3.45
C ALA A 82 -1.99 14.76 2.64
N LEU A 83 -2.16 14.64 1.33
CA LEU A 83 -1.19 14.03 0.42
C LEU A 83 0.16 14.74 0.51
N GLN A 84 0.20 16.07 0.38
CA GLN A 84 1.46 16.82 0.48
C GLN A 84 2.19 16.60 1.83
N ARG A 85 1.45 16.43 2.94
CA ARG A 85 2.04 16.06 4.24
C ARG A 85 2.59 14.64 4.23
N LEU A 86 1.87 13.69 3.64
CA LEU A 86 2.33 12.32 3.45
C LEU A 86 3.61 12.29 2.62
N LEU A 87 3.64 12.95 1.47
CA LEU A 87 4.81 12.98 0.58
C LEU A 87 6.05 13.57 1.27
N ARG A 88 5.87 14.65 2.05
CA ARG A 88 6.96 15.18 2.90
C ARG A 88 7.40 14.19 3.98
N HIS A 89 6.48 13.47 4.61
CA HIS A 89 6.80 12.47 5.61
C HIS A 89 7.60 11.29 5.02
N LEU A 90 7.26 10.88 3.78
CA LEU A 90 7.97 9.84 3.07
C LEU A 90 9.33 10.32 2.52
N GLY A 91 9.57 11.63 2.44
CA GLY A 91 10.73 12.16 1.74
C GLY A 91 10.66 11.89 0.23
N ALA A 92 9.46 12.00 -0.35
CA ALA A 92 9.26 11.81 -1.78
C ALA A 92 9.99 12.89 -2.58
N THR A 93 10.83 12.47 -3.52
CA THR A 93 11.67 13.39 -4.32
C THR A 93 11.19 13.55 -5.75
N ARG A 94 10.48 12.55 -6.29
CA ARG A 94 9.91 12.54 -7.64
C ARG A 94 8.57 11.83 -7.56
N HIS A 95 7.52 12.46 -8.06
CA HIS A 95 6.19 11.90 -8.03
C HIS A 95 5.30 12.44 -9.12
N GLU A 96 4.29 11.64 -9.47
CA GLU A 96 3.16 12.04 -10.30
C GLU A 96 1.92 12.10 -9.40
N GLU A 97 0.97 12.96 -9.74
CA GLU A 97 -0.31 13.07 -9.06
C GLU A 97 -1.45 13.02 -10.07
N HIS A 98 -2.50 12.28 -9.76
CA HIS A 98 -3.69 12.19 -10.60
C HIS A 98 -4.92 11.88 -9.76
N ARG A 99 -6.09 12.14 -10.34
CA ARG A 99 -7.39 11.84 -9.71
C ARG A 99 -7.91 10.51 -10.24
N VAL A 100 -8.37 9.65 -9.34
CA VAL A 100 -8.94 8.34 -9.66
C VAL A 100 -10.24 8.16 -8.92
N SER A 101 -11.30 7.75 -9.61
CA SER A 101 -12.55 7.37 -8.98
C SER A 101 -12.69 5.85 -9.00
N SER A 102 -12.87 5.23 -7.84
CA SER A 102 -13.03 3.77 -7.73
C SER A 102 -13.85 3.40 -6.49
N HIS A 103 -14.72 2.40 -6.62
CA HIS A 103 -15.53 1.84 -5.54
C HIS A 103 -16.32 2.86 -4.67
N GLY A 104 -16.72 3.99 -5.27
CA GLY A 104 -17.46 5.05 -4.56
C GLY A 104 -16.57 6.05 -3.82
N PHE A 105 -15.26 6.02 -4.05
CA PHE A 105 -14.31 7.03 -3.60
C PHE A 105 -13.76 7.83 -4.77
N ASP A 106 -13.51 9.12 -4.51
CA ASP A 106 -12.68 9.98 -5.35
C ASP A 106 -11.33 10.17 -4.67
N PHE A 107 -10.30 9.53 -5.21
CA PHE A 107 -8.95 9.59 -4.70
C PHE A 107 -8.14 10.68 -5.38
N LEU A 108 -7.29 11.32 -4.60
CA LEU A 108 -6.06 11.91 -5.09
C LEU A 108 -4.95 10.87 -4.90
N GLU A 109 -4.43 10.37 -6.00
CA GLU A 109 -3.36 9.37 -6.05
C GLU A 109 -2.02 10.05 -6.31
N SER A 110 -0.96 9.49 -5.74
CA SER A 110 0.41 9.84 -6.09
C SER A 110 1.30 8.61 -6.10
N THR A 111 2.13 8.53 -7.12
CA THR A 111 3.07 7.44 -7.35
C THR A 111 4.47 8.02 -7.50
N GLY A 112 5.50 7.32 -7.03
CA GLY A 112 6.85 7.87 -7.12
C GLY A 112 7.91 7.10 -6.35
N THR A 113 9.02 7.79 -6.07
CA THR A 113 10.11 7.28 -5.24
C THR A 113 10.32 8.11 -3.98
N CYS A 114 10.71 7.43 -2.90
CA CYS A 114 10.97 8.02 -1.60
C CYS A 114 12.20 7.39 -0.94
N PHE A 115 12.76 8.04 0.09
CA PHE A 115 13.93 7.57 0.82
C PHE A 115 13.62 7.36 2.30
N ILE A 116 13.58 6.10 2.74
CA ILE A 116 13.30 5.74 4.13
C ILE A 116 14.50 4.97 4.69
N GLY A 117 15.09 5.48 5.77
CA GLY A 117 16.26 4.85 6.39
C GLY A 117 17.47 4.72 5.44
N GLY A 118 17.64 5.66 4.52
CA GLY A 118 18.72 5.64 3.52
C GLY A 118 18.49 4.70 2.34
N ARG A 119 17.31 4.07 2.24
CA ARG A 119 16.94 3.18 1.13
C ARG A 119 15.93 3.85 0.21
N GLU A 120 16.17 3.77 -1.09
CA GLU A 120 15.18 4.16 -2.10
C GLU A 120 14.07 3.11 -2.17
N LEU A 121 12.83 3.58 -2.18
CA LEU A 121 11.62 2.77 -2.26
C LEU A 121 10.69 3.36 -3.31
N ARG A 122 9.88 2.51 -3.93
CA ARG A 122 8.76 2.92 -4.78
C ARG A 122 7.49 2.91 -3.96
N TYR A 123 6.63 3.91 -4.15
CA TYR A 123 5.36 4.00 -3.44
C TYR A 123 4.20 4.31 -4.38
N ASP A 124 3.02 3.87 -3.97
CA ASP A 124 1.72 4.32 -4.46
C ASP A 124 0.88 4.73 -3.26
N ALA A 125 0.33 5.94 -3.30
CA ALA A 125 -0.45 6.53 -2.22
C ALA A 125 -1.79 7.07 -2.72
N ARG A 126 -2.83 6.85 -1.94
CA ARG A 126 -4.20 7.32 -2.19
C ARG A 126 -4.72 8.07 -0.98
N VAL A 127 -5.31 9.23 -1.24
CA VAL A 127 -5.96 10.05 -0.21
C VAL A 127 -7.37 10.40 -0.68
N THR A 128 -8.35 10.22 0.20
CA THR A 128 -9.74 10.61 -0.06
C THR A 128 -10.39 11.15 1.19
N THR A 129 -11.55 11.78 1.05
CA THR A 129 -12.40 12.16 2.17
C THR A 129 -13.61 11.24 2.21
N TYR A 130 -13.87 10.63 3.37
CA TYR A 130 -15.03 9.79 3.59
C TYR A 130 -15.65 10.09 4.95
N GLN A 131 -16.97 10.30 4.98
CA GLN A 131 -17.74 10.63 6.19
C GLN A 131 -17.13 11.77 7.03
N GLY A 132 -16.61 12.81 6.38
CA GLY A 132 -16.01 13.97 7.07
C GLY A 132 -14.58 13.76 7.58
N HIS A 133 -13.97 12.60 7.30
CA HIS A 133 -12.60 12.29 7.68
C HIS A 133 -11.71 12.05 6.46
N VAL A 134 -10.44 12.37 6.57
CA VAL A 134 -9.44 12.02 5.56
C VAL A 134 -8.95 10.60 5.77
N LEU A 135 -9.12 9.77 4.75
CA LEU A 135 -8.55 8.43 4.66
C LEU A 135 -7.27 8.48 3.83
N VAL A 136 -6.28 7.72 4.29
CA VAL A 136 -4.98 7.56 3.64
C VAL A 136 -4.69 6.07 3.51
N MET A 137 -4.40 5.61 2.30
CA MET A 137 -3.92 4.26 2.05
C MET A 137 -2.71 4.34 1.14
N TYR A 138 -1.59 3.73 1.51
CA TYR A 138 -0.41 3.71 0.66
C TYR A 138 0.40 2.44 0.86
N VAL A 139 1.10 2.05 -0.20
CA VAL A 139 2.11 0.99 -0.14
C VAL A 139 3.45 1.60 -0.47
N TYR A 140 4.51 1.02 0.08
CA TYR A 140 5.82 1.14 -0.53
C TYR A 140 6.54 -0.19 -0.50
N ALA A 141 7.43 -0.37 -1.47
CA ALA A 141 8.26 -1.54 -1.58
C ALA A 141 9.64 -1.19 -2.14
N THR A 142 10.60 -2.10 -1.99
CA THR A 142 11.88 -1.99 -2.72
C THR A 142 11.60 -1.94 -4.23
N PRO A 143 12.44 -1.29 -5.05
CA PRO A 143 12.19 -1.22 -6.49
C PRO A 143 12.01 -2.60 -7.14
N ALA A 144 12.79 -3.60 -6.72
CA ALA A 144 12.67 -4.96 -7.21
C ALA A 144 11.32 -5.61 -6.82
N ALA A 145 10.95 -5.52 -5.54
CA ALA A 145 9.68 -6.07 -5.04
C ALA A 145 8.47 -5.36 -5.66
N PHE A 146 8.54 -4.03 -5.84
CA PHE A 146 7.48 -3.26 -6.47
C PHE A 146 7.26 -3.72 -7.92
N THR A 147 8.32 -3.99 -8.68
CA THR A 147 8.19 -4.49 -10.05
C THR A 147 7.64 -5.92 -10.10
N THR A 148 8.12 -6.82 -9.24
CA THR A 148 7.67 -8.23 -9.24
C THR A 148 6.27 -8.41 -8.67
N GLN A 149 5.87 -7.58 -7.70
CA GLN A 149 4.60 -7.65 -7.00
C GLN A 149 3.61 -6.56 -7.42
N ALA A 150 3.88 -5.77 -8.46
CA ALA A 150 2.99 -4.67 -8.89
C ALA A 150 1.51 -5.07 -9.00
N PRO A 151 1.14 -6.20 -9.64
CA PRO A 151 -0.26 -6.64 -9.71
C PRO A 151 -0.88 -6.92 -8.33
N LEU A 152 -0.10 -7.40 -7.37
CA LEU A 152 -0.56 -7.63 -6.00
C LEU A 152 -0.79 -6.31 -5.28
N LEU A 153 0.20 -5.40 -5.33
CA LEU A 153 0.16 -4.11 -4.65
C LEU A 153 -0.99 -3.24 -5.17
N HIS A 154 -1.21 -3.21 -6.49
CA HIS A 154 -2.36 -2.50 -7.07
C HIS A 154 -3.69 -3.14 -6.63
N ARG A 155 -3.83 -4.48 -6.64
CA ARG A 155 -5.05 -5.14 -6.15
C ARG A 155 -5.35 -4.81 -4.69
N VAL A 156 -4.31 -4.72 -3.84
CA VAL A 156 -4.46 -4.30 -2.44
C VAL A 156 -4.99 -2.87 -2.37
N LEU A 157 -4.40 -1.92 -3.10
CA LEU A 157 -4.88 -0.53 -3.12
C LEU A 157 -6.29 -0.39 -3.71
N ASP A 158 -6.60 -1.13 -4.77
CA ASP A 158 -7.89 -1.10 -5.47
C ASP A 158 -9.01 -1.72 -4.64
N SER A 159 -8.69 -2.60 -3.69
CA SER A 159 -9.70 -3.27 -2.86
C SER A 159 -10.40 -2.36 -1.84
N LEU A 160 -9.91 -1.13 -1.62
CA LEU A 160 -10.47 -0.21 -0.63
C LEU A 160 -11.88 0.21 -1.03
N THR A 161 -12.87 -0.22 -0.24
CA THR A 161 -14.28 0.07 -0.47
C THR A 161 -14.98 0.48 0.83
N PRO A 162 -16.06 1.28 0.76
CA PRO A 162 -16.85 1.60 1.93
C PRO A 162 -17.44 0.35 2.60
N LEU A 163 -17.43 0.35 3.94
CA LEU A 163 -18.24 -0.56 4.73
C LEU A 163 -19.66 0.02 4.74
N ARG A 164 -20.44 -0.22 3.67
CA ARG A 164 -21.86 0.20 3.68
C ARG A 164 -22.54 -0.42 4.90
N SER A 165 -23.29 0.40 5.64
CA SER A 165 -24.38 -0.10 6.47
C SER A 165 -25.41 -0.70 5.51
N GLU A 166 -25.47 -2.02 5.43
CA GLU A 166 -26.69 -2.68 4.95
C GLU A 166 -27.89 -2.27 5.82
#